data_AF-A0A432YU42-F1
#
_entry.id   AF-A0A432YU42-F1
#
_cell.length_a   1.000
_cell.length_b   1.000
_cell.length_c   1.000
_cell.angle_alpha   90.00
_cell.angle_beta   90.00
_cell.angle_gamma   90.00
#
_symmetry.space_group_name_H-M   'P 1'
#
loop_
_entity.id
_entity.type
_entity.pdbx_description
1 polymer ?
#
loop_
_entity_poly.entity_id
_entity_poly.type
_entity_poly.pdbx_seq_one_letter_code
_entity_poly.pdbx_strand_id
1 'polypeptide(L)'
;MQIKTISYIKQNAASLNVEEPIVVTQGGNPVYRIESEASARQRDEAIATLKLMNLAERDIRNQNLLSLSEAKERLERELSTKKFEL
;
A
#
# COMPACT_ATOMS: atom_id res chain seq x y z
N MET A 1 -11.82 -17.16 1.16
CA MET A 1 -12.36 -16.15 0.22
C MET A 1 -13.80 -16.48 -0.09
N GLN A 2 -14.70 -15.50 -0.02
CA GLN A 2 -16.14 -15.71 -0.21
C GLN A 2 -16.61 -15.12 -1.54
N ILE A 3 -17.63 -15.72 -2.16
CA ILE A 3 -18.27 -15.20 -3.37
C ILE A 3 -19.75 -14.98 -3.08
N LYS A 4 -20.25 -13.77 -3.32
CA LYS A 4 -21.66 -13.39 -3.08
C LYS A 4 -22.19 -12.58 -4.25
N THR A 5 -23.48 -12.70 -4.56
CA THR A 5 -24.13 -11.89 -5.59
C THR A 5 -24.37 -10.47 -5.10
N ILE A 6 -24.49 -9.51 -6.03
CA ILE A 6 -24.86 -8.13 -5.71
C ILE A 6 -26.20 -8.05 -4.95
N SER A 7 -27.16 -8.94 -5.24
CA SER A 7 -28.44 -9.02 -4.54
C SER A 7 -28.28 -9.41 -3.07
N TYR A 8 -27.40 -10.38 -2.78
CA TYR A 8 -27.10 -10.77 -1.40
C TYR A 8 -26.50 -9.60 -0.60
N ILE A 9 -25.55 -8.87 -1.20
CA ILE A 9 -24.92 -7.72 -0.56
C ILE A 9 -25.96 -6.66 -0.20
N LYS A 10 -26.88 -6.32 -1.11
CA LYS A 10 -27.93 -5.32 -0.87
C LYS A 10 -28.84 -5.69 0.30
N GLN A 11 -29.15 -6.99 0.47
CA GLN A 11 -30.05 -7.46 1.53
C GLN A 11 -29.37 -7.59 2.90
N ASN A 12 -28.06 -7.83 2.93
CA ASN A 12 -27.32 -8.20 4.15
C ASN A 12 -26.22 -7.20 4.53
N ALA A 13 -26.26 -5.98 3.97
CA ALA A 13 -25.19 -4.98 4.09
C ALA A 13 -24.81 -4.64 5.54
N ALA A 14 -25.80 -4.62 6.45
CA ALA A 14 -25.58 -4.25 7.85
C ALA A 14 -24.86 -5.32 8.69
N SER A 15 -24.77 -6.56 8.21
CA SER A 15 -24.26 -7.71 8.96
C SER A 15 -23.26 -8.55 8.16
N LEU A 16 -22.56 -7.94 7.20
CA LEU A 16 -21.54 -8.64 6.43
C LEU A 16 -20.37 -9.02 7.32
N ASN A 17 -20.04 -10.32 7.38
CA ASN A 17 -18.76 -10.77 7.91
C ASN A 17 -17.71 -10.67 6.79
N VAL A 18 -16.70 -9.81 7.00
CA VAL A 18 -15.61 -9.54 6.05
C VAL A 18 -14.23 -9.91 6.61
N GLU A 19 -14.18 -10.83 7.58
CA GLU A 19 -12.92 -11.46 8.03
C GLU A 19 -12.15 -12.06 6.84
N GLU A 20 -12.87 -12.67 5.91
CA GLU A 20 -12.37 -12.98 4.59
C GLU A 20 -12.98 -12.01 3.56
N PRO A 21 -12.22 -11.60 2.53
CA PRO A 21 -12.75 -10.74 1.48
C PRO A 21 -13.88 -11.42 0.71
N ILE A 22 -14.92 -10.64 0.41
CA ILE A 22 -16.06 -11.04 -0.40
C ILE A 22 -15.87 -10.54 -1.82
N VAL A 23 -15.83 -11.45 -2.78
CA VAL A 23 -15.94 -11.13 -4.21
C VAL A 23 -17.42 -11.01 -4.56
N VAL A 24 -17.82 -9.83 -5.00
CA VAL A 24 -19.18 -9.53 -5.41
C VAL A 24 -19.35 -9.86 -6.89
N THR A 25 -20.38 -10.64 -7.22
CA THR A 25 -20.70 -11.00 -8.61
C THR A 25 -22.01 -10.39 -9.10
N GLN A 26 -22.06 -10.04 -10.38
CA GLN A 26 -23.27 -9.62 -11.08
C GLN A 26 -23.37 -10.37 -12.40
N GLY A 27 -24.48 -11.09 -12.61
CA GLY A 27 -24.62 -11.97 -13.78
C GLY A 27 -23.54 -13.04 -13.88
N GLY A 28 -23.02 -13.51 -12.73
CA GLY A 28 -21.93 -14.49 -12.66
C GLY A 28 -20.52 -13.92 -12.74
N ASN A 29 -20.35 -12.65 -13.13
CA ASN A 29 -19.04 -12.02 -13.28
C ASN A 29 -18.60 -11.29 -12.00
N PRO A 30 -17.34 -11.44 -11.54
CA PRO A 30 -16.77 -10.63 -10.47
C PRO A 30 -16.74 -9.15 -10.86
N VAL A 31 -17.27 -8.28 -9.99
CA VAL A 31 -17.36 -6.83 -10.25
C VAL A 31 -16.74 -5.98 -9.13
N TYR A 32 -16.83 -6.44 -7.88
CA TYR A 32 -16.26 -5.74 -6.73
C TYR A 32 -15.62 -6.71 -5.75
N ARG A 33 -14.82 -6.18 -4.84
CA ARG A 33 -14.34 -6.88 -3.65
C ARG A 33 -14.65 -6.01 -2.43
N ILE A 34 -15.26 -6.62 -1.42
CA ILE A 34 -15.53 -6.00 -0.12
C ILE A 34 -14.59 -6.65 0.89
N GLU A 35 -13.96 -5.84 1.71
CA GLU A 35 -12.96 -6.24 2.70
C GLU A 35 -12.98 -5.26 3.87
N SER A 36 -12.42 -5.66 5.01
CA SER A 36 -12.25 -4.75 6.14
C SER A 36 -11.22 -3.65 5.79
N GLU A 37 -11.37 -2.45 6.37
CA GLU A 37 -10.38 -1.37 6.22
C GLU A 37 -8.99 -1.83 6.69
N ALA A 38 -8.92 -2.54 7.82
CA ALA A 38 -7.67 -3.00 8.38
C ALA A 38 -6.93 -3.96 7.42
N SER A 39 -7.65 -4.90 6.81
CA SER A 39 -7.09 -5.83 5.82
C SER A 39 -6.65 -5.12 4.55
N ALA A 40 -7.41 -4.11 4.09
CA ALA A 40 -7.05 -3.31 2.94
C ALA A 40 -5.76 -2.52 3.20
N ARG A 41 -5.70 -1.81 4.34
CA ARG A 41 -4.53 -1.03 4.76
C ARG A 41 -3.29 -1.91 4.90
N GLN A 42 -3.41 -3.06 5.55
CA GLN A 42 -2.30 -4.00 5.72
C GLN A 42 -1.73 -4.45 4.36
N ARG A 43 -2.59 -4.68 3.37
CA ARG A 43 -2.14 -5.05 2.02
C ARG A 43 -1.43 -3.90 1.33
N ASP A 44 -1.97 -2.69 1.42
CA ASP A 44 -1.36 -1.51 0.80
C ASP A 44 0.02 -1.20 1.41
N GLU A 45 0.14 -1.31 2.74
CA GLU A 45 1.41 -1.21 3.46
C GLU A 45 2.40 -2.29 2.99
N ALA A 46 1.97 -3.55 2.90
CA ALA A 46 2.82 -4.65 2.44
C ALA A 46 3.32 -4.42 1.00
N ILE A 47 2.46 -3.96 0.10
CA ILE A 47 2.84 -3.61 -1.28
C ILE A 47 3.85 -2.45 -1.29
N ALA A 48 3.63 -1.42 -0.46
CA ALA A 48 4.56 -0.31 -0.34
C ALA A 48 5.94 -0.78 0.15
N THR A 49 6.00 -1.63 1.17
CA THR A 49 7.24 -2.23 1.66
C THR A 49 7.96 -3.00 0.57
N LEU A 50 7.27 -3.86 -0.19
CA LEU A 50 7.87 -4.61 -1.29
C LEU A 50 8.46 -3.70 -2.37
N LYS A 51 7.79 -2.59 -2.68
CA LYS A 51 8.33 -1.58 -3.61
C LYS A 51 9.60 -0.93 -3.07
N LEU A 52 9.61 -0.53 -1.79
CA LEU A 52 10.80 0.04 -1.15
C LEU A 52 11.97 -0.95 -1.15
N MET A 53 11.71 -2.22 -0.85
CA MET A 53 12.73 -3.27 -0.91
C MET A 53 13.27 -3.43 -2.33
N ASN A 54 12.41 -3.41 -3.35
CA ASN A 54 12.85 -3.49 -4.75
C ASN A 54 13.74 -2.31 -5.16
N LEU A 55 13.38 -1.10 -4.71
CA LEU A 55 14.20 0.11 -4.93
C LEU A 55 15.56 -0.01 -4.24
N ALA A 56 15.59 -0.42 -2.97
CA ALA A 56 16.82 -0.63 -2.22
C ALA A 56 17.73 -1.68 -2.88
N GLU A 57 17.17 -2.81 -3.30
CA GLU A 57 17.87 -3.86 -4.03
C GLU A 57 18.49 -3.35 -5.34
N ARG A 58 17.76 -2.50 -6.07
CA ARG A 58 18.28 -1.88 -7.29
C ARG A 58 19.44 -0.94 -6.98
N ASP A 59 19.35 -0.13 -5.94
CA ASP A 59 20.39 0.81 -5.55
C ASP A 59 21.66 0.09 -5.09
N ILE A 60 21.52 -1.02 -4.35
CA ILE A 60 22.65 -1.91 -3.98
C ILE A 60 23.34 -2.46 -5.22
N ARG A 61 22.59 -3.02 -6.18
CA ARG A 61 23.17 -3.58 -7.42
C ARG A 61 23.92 -2.53 -8.24
N ASN A 62 23.43 -1.31 -8.25
CA ASN A 62 24.04 -0.21 -9.00
C ASN A 62 25.14 0.53 -8.22
N GLN A 63 25.47 0.10 -7.00
CA GLN A 63 26.41 0.80 -6.10
C GLN A 63 25.99 2.25 -5.79
N ASN A 64 24.70 2.54 -5.83
CA ASN A 64 24.11 3.83 -5.46
C ASN A 64 23.86 3.88 -3.95
N LEU A 65 24.91 3.70 -3.16
CA LEU A 65 24.83 3.65 -1.70
C LEU A 65 25.37 4.94 -1.08
N LEU A 66 24.85 5.27 0.10
CA LEU A 66 25.36 6.36 0.93
C LEU A 66 25.68 5.80 2.31
N SER A 67 26.88 6.07 2.80
CA SER A 67 27.19 5.91 4.22
C SER A 67 26.40 6.91 5.06
N LEU A 68 26.29 6.65 6.36
CA LEU A 68 25.60 7.54 7.29
C LEU A 68 26.22 8.95 7.32
N SER A 69 27.55 9.04 7.24
CA SER A 69 28.28 10.32 7.19
C SER A 69 27.95 11.10 5.92
N GLU A 70 27.99 10.45 4.75
CA GLU A 70 27.67 11.09 3.47
C GLU A 70 26.21 11.56 3.42
N ALA A 71 25.28 10.74 3.94
CA ALA A 71 23.87 11.09 4.04
C ALA A 71 23.64 12.30 4.94
N LYS A 72 24.30 12.35 6.10
CA LYS A 72 24.22 13.49 7.03
C LYS A 72 24.78 14.77 6.42
N GLU A 73 25.97 14.73 5.83
CA GLU A 73 26.59 15.89 5.18
C GLU A 73 25.72 16.43 4.04
N ARG A 74 25.13 15.53 3.25
CA ARG A 74 24.22 15.92 2.18
C ARG A 74 22.96 16.62 2.72
N LEU A 75 22.36 16.08 3.78
CA LEU A 75 21.19 16.67 4.42
C LEU A 75 21.50 18.07 4.98
N GLU A 76 22.62 18.21 5.69
CA GLU A 76 23.08 19.49 6.24
C GLU A 76 23.31 20.54 5.13
N ARG A 77 23.91 20.12 4.01
CA ARG A 77 24.09 20.97 2.83
C ARG A 77 22.75 21.44 2.27
N GLU A 78 21.80 20.54 2.03
CA GLU A 78 20.49 20.88 1.49
C GLU A 78 19.70 21.82 2.41
N LEU A 79 19.78 21.62 3.74
CA LEU A 79 19.18 22.51 4.73
C LEU A 79 19.83 23.90 4.75
N SER A 80 21.16 23.97 4.58
CA SER A 80 21.87 25.26 4.51
C SER A 80 21.59 26.01 3.21
N THR A 81 21.37 25.31 2.09
CA THR A 81 21.02 25.93 0.80
C THR A 81 19.58 26.42 0.78
N LYS A 82 18.67 25.73 1.50
CA LYS A 82 17.28 26.16 1.70
C LYS A 82 17.10 27.15 2.86
N LYS A 83 18.11 27.93 3.24
CA LYS A 83 17.92 29.05 4.18
C LYS A 83 16.73 29.87 3.69
N PHE A 84 15.65 29.75 4.44
CA PHE A 84 14.28 30.07 4.08
C PHE A 84 14.17 31.48 3.52
N GLU A 85 13.78 31.59 2.25
CA GLU A 85 12.98 32.73 1.79
C GLU A 85 11.61 32.60 2.48
N LEU A 86 11.51 33.18 3.68
CA LEU A 86 10.25 33.46 4.38
C LEU A 86 10.00 34.97 4.29
#